data_AF-A0A4Q7WV99-F1
#
_entry.id   AF-A0A4Q7WV99-F1
#
_cell.length_a   1.000
_cell.length_b   1.000
_cell.length_c   1.000
_cell.angle_alpha   90.00
_cell.angle_beta   90.00
_cell.angle_gamma   90.00
#
_symmetry.space_group_name_H-M   'P 1'
#
loop_
_entity.id
_entity.type
_entity.pdbx_description
1 polymer ?
#
loop_
_entity_poly.entity_id
_entity_poly.type
_entity_poly.pdbx_seq_one_letter_code
_entity_poly.pdbx_strand_id
1 'polypeptide(L)'
;MIGRYAHEYEAGKALPAPVPPGVLRADVSRFNRPAPAPEVSLQDLIRDVVEGHSAGDASNALLGAVQRGYDAGPMVRLQELLETSSQFASALETAQGRQIAARLTALGRQIEFLTREVEEAAEDLGATIAVLPPHREHEPREQYAIVLAIAN
;
A
#
# COMPACT_ATOMS: atom_id res chain seq x y z
N MET A 1 45.24 -13.27 22.88
CA MET A 1 44.76 -13.65 21.53
C MET A 1 43.25 -13.68 21.59
N ILE A 2 42.56 -12.77 20.89
CA ILE A 2 41.10 -12.79 20.79
C ILE A 2 40.76 -13.47 19.46
N GLY A 3 40.56 -14.79 19.49
CA GLY A 3 40.16 -15.58 18.31
C GLY A 3 41.11 -15.42 17.10
N ARG A 4 40.55 -14.95 15.98
CA ARG A 4 41.23 -14.85 14.66
C ARG A 4 42.33 -13.77 14.57
N TYR A 5 42.42 -12.86 15.53
CA TYR A 5 43.35 -11.73 15.48
C TYR A 5 44.45 -11.85 16.53
N ALA A 6 45.69 -11.49 16.14
CA ALA A 6 46.84 -11.63 17.02
C ALA A 6 46.73 -10.69 18.22
N HIS A 7 46.22 -9.47 18.00
CA HIS A 7 46.13 -8.41 19.02
C HIS A 7 44.80 -7.63 18.93
N GLU A 8 44.38 -7.04 20.05
CA GLU A 8 43.16 -6.22 20.14
C GLU A 8 43.15 -5.04 19.15
N TYR A 9 44.33 -4.51 18.82
CA TYR A 9 44.49 -3.46 17.81
C TYR A 9 44.10 -3.94 16.39
N GLU A 10 44.47 -5.16 16.01
CA GLU A 10 44.06 -5.75 14.73
C GLU A 10 42.58 -6.08 14.71
N ALA A 11 42.05 -6.57 15.84
CA ALA A 11 40.62 -6.80 15.99
C ALA A 11 39.83 -5.49 15.82
N GLY A 12 40.30 -4.39 16.43
CA GLY A 12 39.66 -3.07 16.34
C GLY A 12 39.58 -2.50 14.92
N LYS A 13 40.57 -2.75 14.07
CA LYS A 13 40.55 -2.33 12.66
C LYS A 13 39.61 -3.13 11.78
N ALA A 14 39.33 -4.38 12.17
CA ALA A 14 38.41 -5.26 11.45
C ALA A 14 36.94 -5.08 11.91
N LEU A 15 36.70 -4.35 12.99
CA LEU A 15 35.35 -4.06 13.47
C LEU A 15 34.68 -3.02 12.57
N PRO A 16 33.42 -3.24 12.15
CA PRO A 16 32.63 -2.19 11.51
C PRO A 16 32.49 -1.01 12.47
N ALA A 17 32.39 0.20 11.92
CA ALA A 17 32.23 1.42 12.70
C ALA A 17 31.00 1.32 13.63
N PRO A 18 31.07 1.81 14.88
CA PRO A 18 29.92 1.83 15.78
C PRO A 18 28.75 2.58 15.16
N VAL A 19 27.60 1.92 15.05
CA VAL A 19 26.37 2.51 14.52
C VAL A 19 25.61 3.14 15.69
N PRO A 20 25.21 4.42 15.63
CA PRO A 20 24.42 5.04 16.70
C PRO A 20 23.09 4.29 16.91
N PRO A 21 22.58 4.20 18.15
CA PRO A 21 21.25 3.64 18.40
C PRO A 21 20.18 4.32 17.53
N GLY A 22 19.26 3.52 17.00
CA GLY A 22 18.22 3.99 16.07
C GLY A 22 18.65 4.13 14.60
N VAL A 23 19.88 3.81 14.22
CA VAL A 23 20.28 3.83 12.80
C VAL A 23 20.08 2.45 12.18
N LEU A 24 19.05 2.31 11.33
CA LEU A 24 18.70 1.04 10.70
C LEU A 24 19.65 0.60 9.58
N ARG A 25 20.21 1.56 8.82
CA ARG A 25 21.12 1.30 7.70
C ARG A 25 22.15 2.42 7.60
N ALA A 26 23.30 2.23 8.26
CA ALA A 26 24.39 3.20 8.27
C ALA A 26 25.10 3.33 6.90
N ASP A 27 24.85 2.38 6.00
CA ASP A 27 25.49 2.20 4.69
C ASP A 27 24.67 2.75 3.51
N VAL A 28 23.40 3.13 3.72
CA VAL A 28 22.54 3.64 2.64
C VAL A 28 22.68 5.16 2.52
N SER A 29 23.41 5.60 1.49
CA SER A 29 23.48 7.01 1.12
C SER A 29 22.11 7.52 0.65
N ARG A 30 21.65 8.65 1.23
CA ARG A 30 20.44 9.36 0.77
C ARG A 30 20.48 9.73 -0.72
N PHE A 31 21.69 9.82 -1.28
CA PHE A 31 21.93 10.20 -2.68
C PHE A 31 21.90 9.00 -3.65
N ASN A 32 22.03 7.77 -3.15
CA ASN A 32 21.92 6.54 -3.95
C ASN A 32 20.58 5.83 -3.75
N ARG A 33 19.58 6.50 -3.18
CA ARG A 33 18.24 5.92 -3.01
C ARG A 33 17.58 5.82 -4.38
N PRO A 34 17.02 4.66 -4.77
CA PRO A 34 16.17 4.53 -5.95
C PRO A 34 15.04 5.57 -5.90
N ALA A 35 14.57 6.03 -7.06
CA ALA A 35 13.42 6.92 -7.10
C ALA A 35 12.24 6.27 -6.34
N PRO A 36 11.54 7.03 -5.47
CA PRO A 36 10.35 6.52 -4.82
C PRO A 36 9.36 6.10 -5.90
N ALA A 37 8.68 4.98 -5.66
CA ALA A 37 7.69 4.52 -6.62
C ALA A 37 6.52 5.52 -6.72
N PRO A 38 5.82 5.56 -7.86
CA PRO A 38 4.57 6.28 -7.99
C PRO A 38 3.60 5.88 -6.87
N GLU A 39 3.04 6.88 -6.19
CA GLU A 39 2.05 6.65 -5.12
C GLU A 39 0.65 6.90 -5.68
N VAL A 40 -0.23 5.90 -5.56
CA VAL A 40 -1.67 6.12 -5.71
C VAL A 40 -2.18 6.70 -4.40
N SER A 41 -2.68 7.93 -4.43
CA SER A 41 -3.11 8.58 -3.19
C SER A 41 -4.41 7.95 -2.68
N LEU A 42 -4.54 7.83 -1.36
CA LEU A 42 -5.81 7.40 -0.74
C LEU A 42 -6.97 8.33 -1.13
N GLN A 43 -6.68 9.61 -1.40
CA GLN A 43 -7.68 10.57 -1.85
C GLN A 43 -8.20 10.23 -3.26
N ASP A 44 -7.31 9.84 -4.17
CA ASP A 44 -7.70 9.41 -5.51
C ASP A 44 -8.54 8.14 -5.44
N LEU A 45 -8.15 7.15 -4.62
CA LEU A 45 -8.93 5.92 -4.44
C LEU A 45 -10.32 6.20 -3.85
N ILE A 46 -10.43 7.08 -2.85
CA ILE A 46 -11.73 7.49 -2.29
C ILE A 46 -12.56 8.16 -3.38
N ARG A 47 -11.95 9.04 -4.19
CA ARG A 47 -12.64 9.68 -5.32
C ARG A 47 -13.13 8.65 -6.32
N ASP A 48 -12.30 7.67 -6.70
CA ASP A 48 -12.65 6.63 -7.66
C ASP A 48 -13.82 5.76 -7.17
N VAL A 49 -13.91 5.49 -5.86
CA VAL A 49 -15.07 4.81 -5.27
C VAL A 49 -16.33 5.69 -5.30
N VAL A 50 -16.19 6.99 -5.02
CA VAL A 50 -17.32 7.94 -4.97
C VAL A 50 -17.86 8.29 -6.36
N GLU A 51 -16.96 8.45 -7.34
CA GLU A 51 -17.27 8.75 -8.73
C GLU A 51 -17.57 7.48 -9.55
N GLY A 52 -17.30 6.30 -8.99
CA GLY A 52 -17.61 5.01 -9.60
C GLY A 52 -19.10 4.84 -9.86
N HIS A 53 -19.45 4.31 -11.02
CA HIS A 53 -20.84 4.09 -11.44
C HIS A 53 -21.24 2.61 -11.34
N SER A 54 -20.28 1.72 -11.05
CA SER A 54 -20.48 0.28 -10.98
C SER A 54 -19.73 -0.36 -9.81
N ALA A 55 -20.15 -1.58 -9.43
CA ALA A 55 -19.42 -2.40 -8.47
C ALA A 55 -17.98 -2.73 -8.93
N GLY A 56 -17.74 -2.74 -10.25
CA GLY A 56 -16.42 -2.95 -10.84
C GLY A 56 -15.49 -1.76 -10.66
N ASP A 57 -16.02 -0.53 -10.68
CA ASP A 57 -15.23 0.67 -10.38
C ASP A 57 -14.79 0.67 -8.92
N ALA A 58 -15.70 0.34 -8.00
CA ALA A 58 -15.38 0.17 -6.58
C ALA A 58 -14.39 -0.97 -6.34
N SER A 59 -14.56 -2.12 -7.01
CA SER A 59 -13.63 -3.24 -6.98
C SER A 59 -12.22 -2.83 -7.41
N ASN A 60 -12.09 -2.14 -8.55
CA ASN A 60 -10.79 -1.68 -9.05
C ASN A 60 -10.10 -0.70 -8.09
N ALA A 61 -10.85 0.24 -7.51
CA ALA A 61 -10.29 1.18 -6.54
C ALA A 61 -9.79 0.46 -5.27
N LEU A 62 -10.54 -0.52 -4.77
CA LEU A 62 -10.11 -1.32 -3.61
C LEU A 62 -8.91 -2.22 -3.93
N LEU A 63 -8.85 -2.82 -5.12
CA LEU A 63 -7.68 -3.58 -5.58
C LEU A 63 -6.44 -2.68 -5.69
N GLY A 64 -6.61 -1.41 -6.11
CA GLY A 64 -5.56 -0.40 -6.08
C GLY A 64 -5.06 -0.09 -4.66
N ALA A 65 -5.93 -0.15 -3.65
CA ALA A 65 -5.54 0.07 -2.26
C ALA A 65 -4.61 -1.01 -1.69
N VAL A 66 -4.80 -2.26 -2.14
CA VAL A 66 -4.08 -3.46 -1.67
C VAL A 66 -2.97 -3.92 -2.62
N GLN A 67 -2.76 -3.22 -3.73
CA GLN A 67 -1.79 -3.58 -4.76
C GLN A 67 -0.39 -3.75 -4.15
N ARG A 68 0.27 -4.87 -4.48
CA ARG A 68 1.65 -5.17 -4.08
C ARG A 68 2.60 -4.87 -5.24
N GLY A 69 3.87 -4.62 -4.93
CA GLY A 69 4.93 -4.46 -5.93
C GLY A 69 5.53 -3.06 -5.95
N TYR A 70 6.05 -2.64 -7.11
CA TYR A 70 6.68 -1.32 -7.25
C TYR A 70 5.66 -0.22 -6.96
N ASP A 71 4.48 -0.29 -7.58
CA ASP A 71 3.36 0.64 -7.38
C ASP A 71 2.48 0.20 -6.20
N ALA A 72 3.09 -0.12 -5.05
CA ALA A 72 2.36 -0.60 -3.89
C ALA A 72 1.31 0.41 -3.41
N GLY A 73 0.09 -0.09 -3.21
CA GLY A 73 -1.04 0.67 -2.74
C GLY A 73 -0.88 1.17 -1.29
N PRO A 74 -1.71 2.14 -0.86
CA PRO A 74 -1.59 2.78 0.44
C PRO A 74 -1.63 1.82 1.64
N MET A 75 -2.35 0.69 1.54
CA MET A 75 -2.39 -0.27 2.65
C MET A 75 -1.07 -1.03 2.80
N VAL A 76 -0.44 -1.41 1.69
CA VAL A 76 0.86 -2.08 1.69
C VAL A 76 1.95 -1.13 2.17
N ARG A 77 1.92 0.15 1.75
CA ARG A 77 2.82 1.20 2.23
C ARG A 77 2.69 1.45 3.73
N LEU A 78 1.48 1.41 4.27
CA LEU A 78 1.27 1.53 5.71
C LEU A 78 1.89 0.36 6.49
N GLN A 79 1.82 -0.87 5.95
CA GLN A 79 2.51 -2.02 6.56
C GLN A 79 4.04 -1.82 6.55
N GLU A 80 4.62 -1.39 5.43
CA GLU A 80 6.06 -1.09 5.31
C GLU A 80 6.51 -0.02 6.31
N LEU A 81 5.69 1.02 6.51
CA LEU A 81 5.95 2.08 7.49
C LEU A 81 5.96 1.53 8.91
N LEU A 82 4.99 0.69 9.28
CA LEU A 82 4.90 0.10 10.61
C LEU A 82 6.06 -0.87 10.87
N GLU A 83 6.43 -1.67 9.87
CA GLU A 83 7.58 -2.57 9.95
C GLU A 83 8.88 -1.78 10.15
N THR A 84 9.14 -0.78 9.30
CA THR A 84 10.34 0.07 9.40
C THR A 84 10.41 0.79 10.74
N SER A 85 9.27 1.29 11.23
CA SER A 85 9.18 1.95 12.53
C SER A 85 9.41 0.98 13.70
N SER A 86 8.93 -0.26 13.59
CA SER A 86 9.16 -1.31 14.60
C SER A 86 10.64 -1.70 14.67
N GLN A 87 11.28 -1.84 13.52
CA GLN A 87 12.73 -2.08 13.45
C GLN A 87 13.48 -0.92 14.09
N PHE A 88 13.12 0.33 13.77
CA PHE A 88 13.77 1.52 14.35
C PHE A 88 13.63 1.53 15.88
N ALA A 89 12.42 1.29 16.40
CA ALA A 89 12.16 1.24 17.83
C ALA A 89 12.94 0.10 18.51
N SER A 90 13.10 -1.04 17.86
CA SER A 90 13.95 -2.15 18.35
C SER A 90 15.42 -1.76 18.40
N ALA A 91 15.91 -1.03 17.39
CA ALA A 91 17.28 -0.54 17.28
C ALA A 91 17.64 0.56 18.29
N LEU A 92 16.69 1.08 19.06
CA LEU A 92 16.98 1.94 20.21
C LEU A 92 17.56 1.14 21.39
N GLU A 93 17.42 -0.18 21.40
CA GLU A 93 17.95 -1.10 22.43
C GLU A 93 17.45 -0.84 23.87
N THR A 94 16.45 0.02 24.05
CA THR A 94 15.82 0.31 25.35
C THR A 94 14.61 -0.60 25.63
N ALA A 95 14.23 -0.72 26.90
CA ALA A 95 13.00 -1.44 27.28
C ALA A 95 11.75 -0.82 26.66
N GLN A 96 11.66 0.52 26.65
CA GLN A 96 10.58 1.25 26.01
C GLN A 96 10.58 1.05 24.49
N GLY A 97 11.74 1.06 23.84
CA GLY A 97 11.89 0.77 22.42
C GLY A 97 11.35 -0.62 22.05
N ARG A 98 11.69 -1.65 22.82
CA ARG A 98 11.14 -3.00 22.66
C ARG A 98 9.62 -3.06 22.81
N GLN A 99 9.06 -2.33 23.78
CA GLN A 99 7.60 -2.25 23.96
C GLN A 99 6.92 -1.56 22.78
N ILE A 100 7.49 -0.47 22.27
CA ILE A 100 6.97 0.25 21.11
C ILE A 100 7.03 -0.64 19.86
N ALA A 101 8.16 -1.32 19.62
CA ALA A 101 8.31 -2.26 18.52
C ALA A 101 7.25 -3.36 18.55
N ALA A 102 7.03 -3.98 19.71
CA ALA A 102 6.00 -5.01 19.86
C ALA A 102 4.58 -4.49 19.50
N ARG A 103 4.25 -3.26 19.91
CA ARG A 103 2.97 -2.62 19.56
C ARG A 103 2.86 -2.35 18.05
N LEU A 104 3.92 -1.84 17.43
CA LEU A 104 3.95 -1.56 15.99
C LEU A 104 3.86 -2.86 15.16
N THR A 105 4.53 -3.93 15.58
CA THR A 105 4.42 -5.25 14.95
C THR A 105 3.01 -5.82 15.08
N ALA A 106 2.34 -5.65 16.22
CA ALA A 106 0.95 -6.07 16.39
C ALA A 106 -0.01 -5.30 15.46
N LEU A 107 0.17 -3.99 15.32
CA LEU A 107 -0.59 -3.17 14.37
C LEU A 107 -0.31 -3.60 12.91
N GLY A 108 0.94 -3.90 12.56
CA GLY A 108 1.30 -4.39 11.23
C GLY A 108 0.51 -5.65 10.85
N ARG A 109 0.36 -6.60 11.78
CA ARG A 109 -0.46 -7.81 11.58
C ARG A 109 -1.95 -7.53 11.42
N GLN A 110 -2.47 -6.52 12.14
CA GLN A 110 -3.88 -6.10 11.98
C GLN A 110 -4.11 -5.48 10.60
N ILE A 111 -3.17 -4.66 10.11
CA ILE A 111 -3.25 -4.13 8.75
C ILE A 111 -3.11 -5.25 7.72
N GLU A 112 -2.24 -6.24 7.93
CA GLU A 112 -2.13 -7.40 7.04
C GLU A 112 -3.47 -8.15 6.92
N PHE A 113 -4.13 -8.41 8.05
CA PHE A 113 -5.47 -8.99 8.05
C PHE A 113 -6.46 -8.11 7.29
N LEU A 114 -6.53 -6.82 7.61
CA LEU A 114 -7.42 -5.88 6.94
C LEU A 114 -7.17 -5.80 5.43
N THR A 115 -5.91 -5.85 4.99
CA THR A 115 -5.54 -5.86 3.56
C THR A 115 -6.12 -7.08 2.86
N ARG A 116 -6.08 -8.26 3.47
CA ARG A 116 -6.67 -9.48 2.89
C ARG A 116 -8.19 -9.40 2.82
N GLU A 117 -8.84 -8.91 3.87
CA GLU A 117 -10.30 -8.72 3.88
C GLU A 117 -10.76 -7.71 2.82
N VAL A 118 -10.00 -6.64 2.60
CA VAL A 118 -10.29 -5.67 1.53
C VAL A 118 -10.06 -6.27 0.15
N GLU A 119 -9.00 -7.08 -0.03
CA GLU A 119 -8.73 -7.83 -1.27
C GLU A 119 -9.91 -8.75 -1.60
N GLU A 120 -10.39 -9.54 -0.63
CA GLU A 120 -11.54 -10.44 -0.80
C GLU A 120 -12.84 -9.68 -1.11
N ALA A 121 -13.14 -8.60 -0.37
CA ALA A 121 -14.32 -7.78 -0.63
C ALA A 121 -14.29 -7.12 -2.03
N ALA A 122 -13.09 -6.74 -2.50
CA ALA A 122 -12.92 -6.20 -3.85
C ALA A 122 -13.18 -7.26 -4.92
N GLU A 123 -12.70 -8.49 -4.71
CA GLU A 123 -12.96 -9.62 -5.60
C GLU A 123 -14.46 -9.97 -5.66
N ASP A 124 -15.15 -9.99 -4.53
CA ASP A 124 -16.60 -10.22 -4.45
C ASP A 124 -17.43 -9.15 -5.20
N LEU A 125 -17.04 -7.87 -5.05
CA LEU A 125 -17.65 -6.77 -5.81
C LEU A 125 -17.41 -6.91 -7.31
N GLY A 126 -16.21 -7.33 -7.72
CA GLY A 126 -15.90 -7.63 -9.12
C GLY A 126 -16.72 -8.81 -9.66
N ALA A 127 -16.91 -9.86 -8.86
CA ALA A 127 -17.70 -11.03 -9.20
C ALA A 127 -19.20 -10.72 -9.34
N THR A 128 -19.70 -9.67 -8.67
CA THR A 128 -21.09 -9.22 -8.80
C THR A 128 -21.45 -8.81 -10.24
N ILE A 129 -20.46 -8.42 -11.06
CA ILE A 129 -20.65 -8.11 -12.49
C ILE A 129 -20.68 -9.37 -13.37
N ALA A 130 -20.20 -10.52 -12.89
CA ALA A 130 -20.23 -11.78 -13.64
C ALA A 130 -21.64 -12.38 -13.81
N VAL A 131 -22.66 -11.83 -13.13
CA VAL A 131 -24.06 -12.20 -13.32
C VAL A 131 -24.77 -11.14 -14.15
N LEU A 132 -24.68 -11.27 -15.47
CA LEU A 132 -25.37 -10.44 -16.46
C LEU A 132 -26.89 -10.75 -16.49
N PRO A 133 -27.80 -9.78 -16.25
CA PRO A 133 -29.12 -9.76 -16.90
C PRO A 133 -29.00 -9.03 -18.25
N PRO A 134 -29.78 -9.41 -19.27
CA PRO A 134 -29.57 -8.95 -20.64
C PRO A 134 -29.85 -7.46 -20.80
N HIS A 135 -29.01 -6.80 -21.59
CA HIS A 135 -29.24 -5.54 -22.33
C HIS A 135 -30.25 -4.55 -21.72
N ARG A 136 -29.75 -3.52 -21.04
CA ARG A 136 -30.41 -2.20 -21.10
C ARG A 136 -29.84 -1.49 -22.33
N GLU A 137 -30.42 -1.76 -23.49
CA GLU A 137 -30.32 -0.79 -24.58
C GLU A 137 -31.01 0.49 -24.11
N HIS A 138 -30.30 1.60 -24.17
CA HIS A 138 -30.89 2.92 -24.02
C HIS A 138 -31.95 3.07 -25.11
N GLU A 139 -33.22 3.07 -24.72
CA GLU A 139 -34.32 3.46 -25.60
C GLU A 139 -34.01 4.88 -26.13
N PRO A 140 -33.82 5.07 -27.45
CA PRO A 140 -33.55 6.39 -27.98
C PRO A 140 -34.81 7.24 -27.82
N ARG A 141 -34.67 8.33 -27.05
CA ARG A 141 -35.64 9.42 -27.00
C ARG A 141 -35.71 10.08 -28.38
N GLU A 142 -36.56 9.57 -29.26
CA GLU A 142 -36.98 10.34 -30.42
C GLU A 142 -38.01 11.39 -29.99
N GLN A 143 -37.51 12.61 -30.05
CA GLN A 143 -38.23 13.86 -29.94
C GLN A 143 -39.49 13.88 -30.82
N TYR A 144 -40.60 14.29 -30.21
CA TYR A 144 -41.59 15.22 -30.77
C TYR A 144 -41.40 15.56 -32.26
N ALA A 145 -41.94 14.73 -33.15
CA ALA A 145 -42.26 15.15 -34.51
C ALA A 145 -43.56 15.97 -34.48
N ILE A 146 -43.42 17.22 -34.03
CA ILE A 146 -44.26 18.33 -34.45
C ILE A 146 -44.02 18.49 -35.96
N VAL A 147 -44.83 17.85 -36.81
CA VAL A 147 -45.24 18.40 -38.12
C VAL A 147 -46.60 17.82 -38.46
N LEU A 148 -47.60 18.30 -37.73
CA LEU A 148 -48.98 18.40 -38.21
C LEU A 148 -49.04 19.60 -39.17
N ALA A 149 -48.26 19.58 -40.27
CA ALA A 149 -48.18 20.70 -41.22
C ALA A 149 -47.35 20.41 -42.50
N ILE A 150 -47.63 19.35 -43.28
CA ILE A 150 -47.44 19.41 -44.74
C ILE A 150 -48.58 18.65 -45.43
N ALA A 151 -49.56 19.44 -45.90
CA ALA A 151 -50.37 19.34 -47.11
C ALA A 151 -50.97 17.95 -47.49
N ASN A 152 -52.30 17.80 -47.49
CA ASN A 152 -53.23 18.20 -48.57
C ASN A 152 -52.92 17.49 -49.89
#